data_AF-A0A382W5E6-F1
#
_entry.id   AF-A0A382W5E6-F1
#
_cell.length_a   1.000
_cell.length_b   1.000
_cell.length_c   1.000
_cell.angle_alpha   90.00
_cell.angle_beta   90.00
_cell.angle_gamma   90.00
#
_symmetry.space_group_name_H-M   'P 1'
#
loop_
_entity.id
_entity.type
_entity.pdbx_description
1 polymer ?
#
loop_
_entity_poly.entity_id
_entity_poly.type
_entity_poly.pdbx_seq_one_letter_code
_entity_poly.pdbx_strand_id
1 'polypeptide(L)'
;RIDVVLKDSTGEVLPNKLIEFAATVGGESFGKFNINSTYTNADGLASVDFLDKDQSAYDNAATPTYEGVTVEAKHVVNSQDFSITIRFNVFDTSAVQLWPYQFNLSSNTSSIKVDDGITSADLSAKISSRQYGQAIKDLEVYFESTNGRLSELSKFTDTLGIALVDFSDTGDPGEAGVSTIVARYQHPVFGTLIDSVQITILDTSYSGTPAYVEIPSSYPGEIMVVGGGGLESTQLCARVYDENGVLVNEPVSVTFTLGPNIPAGANINNAGISDSAFTA
;
A
#
# COMPACT_ATOMS: atom_id res chain seq x y z
N ARG A 1 -0.68 21.10 -26.09
CA ARG A 1 -1.75 21.83 -26.79
C ARG A 1 -2.15 23.09 -26.05
N ILE A 2 -2.22 24.21 -26.75
CA ILE A 2 -2.70 25.52 -26.30
C ILE A 2 -3.81 25.94 -27.25
N ASP A 3 -4.93 26.37 -26.67
CA ASP A 3 -6.16 26.68 -27.38
C ASP A 3 -6.59 28.13 -27.07
N VAL A 4 -6.92 28.89 -28.10
CA VAL A 4 -7.35 30.29 -28.00
C VAL A 4 -8.62 30.49 -28.82
N VAL A 5 -9.66 31.02 -28.19
CA VAL A 5 -10.91 31.37 -28.86
C VAL A 5 -10.99 32.88 -29.02
N LEU A 6 -11.02 33.35 -30.26
CA LEU A 6 -11.18 34.77 -30.57
C LEU A 6 -12.66 35.14 -30.64
N LYS A 7 -13.05 36.17 -29.88
CA LYS A 7 -14.40 36.72 -29.85
C LYS A 7 -14.39 38.22 -30.07
N ASP A 8 -15.48 38.76 -30.61
CA ASP A 8 -15.70 40.20 -30.65
C ASP A 8 -16.23 40.75 -29.31
N SER A 9 -16.49 42.05 -29.25
CA SER A 9 -17.00 42.73 -28.05
C SER A 9 -18.40 42.29 -27.62
N THR A 10 -19.15 41.61 -28.49
CA THR A 10 -20.48 41.07 -28.20
C THR A 10 -20.43 39.62 -27.73
N GLY A 11 -19.26 38.97 -27.82
CA GLY A 11 -19.03 37.58 -27.45
C GLY A 11 -19.18 36.59 -28.61
N GLU A 12 -19.45 37.07 -29.82
CA GLU A 12 -19.54 36.25 -31.03
C GLU A 12 -18.14 35.79 -31.47
N VAL A 13 -18.05 34.54 -31.92
CA VAL A 13 -16.76 33.96 -32.35
C VAL A 13 -16.32 34.54 -33.69
N LEU A 14 -15.01 34.76 -33.83
CA LEU A 14 -14.44 35.36 -35.04
C LEU A 14 -13.62 34.31 -35.82
N PRO A 15 -14.21 33.69 -36.87
CA PRO A 15 -13.51 32.73 -37.71
C PRO A 15 -12.55 33.40 -38.70
N ASN A 16 -11.58 32.62 -39.19
CA ASN A 16 -10.61 33.00 -40.21
C ASN A 16 -9.81 34.27 -39.85
N LYS A 17 -9.42 34.41 -38.58
CA LYS A 17 -8.54 35.46 -38.08
C LYS A 17 -7.20 34.88 -37.69
N LEU A 18 -6.12 35.54 -38.11
CA LEU A 18 -4.76 35.10 -37.79
C LEU A 18 -4.47 35.35 -36.31
N ILE A 19 -3.99 34.32 -35.62
CA ILE A 19 -3.44 34.37 -34.28
C ILE A 19 -1.96 34.03 -34.35
N GLU A 20 -1.12 34.86 -33.77
CA GLU A 20 0.32 34.67 -33.61
C GLU A 20 0.62 34.21 -32.18
N PHE A 21 1.57 33.29 -32.01
CA PHE A 21 1.95 32.74 -30.72
C PHE A 21 3.42 33.00 -30.43
N ALA A 22 3.72 33.41 -29.21
CA ALA A 22 5.08 33.57 -28.69
C ALA A 22 5.18 32.93 -27.31
N ALA A 23 6.31 32.31 -27.00
CA ALA A 23 6.62 31.75 -25.69
C ALA A 23 7.91 32.37 -25.18
N THR A 24 7.90 32.84 -23.93
CA THR A 24 9.04 33.50 -23.31
C THR A 24 9.28 33.06 -21.87
N VAL A 25 10.52 33.18 -21.43
CA VAL A 25 10.97 33.05 -20.03
C VAL A 25 11.87 34.24 -19.75
N GLY A 26 11.54 35.05 -18.75
CA GLY A 26 12.28 36.29 -18.46
C GLY A 26 12.30 37.30 -19.63
N GLY A 27 11.34 37.21 -20.56
CA GLY A 27 11.27 38.05 -21.76
C GLY A 27 12.02 37.51 -22.98
N GLU A 28 12.81 36.45 -22.82
CA GLU A 28 13.55 35.80 -23.92
C GLU A 28 12.74 34.65 -24.51
N SER A 29 12.90 34.39 -25.82
CA SER A 29 12.19 33.31 -26.50
C SER A 29 12.53 31.94 -25.89
N PHE A 30 11.51 31.10 -25.67
CA PHE A 30 11.65 29.80 -25.02
C PHE A 30 10.83 28.71 -25.72
N GLY A 31 11.43 27.53 -25.93
CA GLY A 31 10.79 26.41 -26.61
C GLY A 31 10.45 26.70 -28.08
N LYS A 32 9.47 25.98 -28.62
CA LYS A 32 8.99 26.12 -30.01
C LYS A 32 7.53 25.73 -30.14
N PHE A 33 6.80 26.31 -31.09
CA PHE A 33 5.50 25.79 -31.49
C PHE A 33 5.60 24.90 -32.75
N ASN A 34 4.69 23.94 -32.90
CA ASN A 34 4.53 23.20 -34.15
C ASN A 34 4.29 24.16 -35.34
N ILE A 35 3.49 25.21 -35.10
CA ILE A 35 3.28 26.36 -35.98
C ILE A 35 3.21 27.64 -35.13
N ASN A 36 3.89 28.70 -35.53
CA ASN A 36 3.96 29.94 -34.74
C ASN A 36 2.73 30.86 -34.96
N SER A 37 1.87 30.53 -35.92
CA SER A 37 0.65 31.26 -36.20
C SER A 37 -0.34 30.37 -36.92
N THR A 38 -1.64 30.56 -36.66
CA THR A 38 -2.71 29.87 -37.38
C THR A 38 -3.97 30.73 -37.45
N TYR A 39 -4.85 30.42 -38.39
CA TYR A 39 -6.16 31.06 -38.48
C TYR A 39 -7.16 30.36 -37.56
N THR A 40 -8.06 31.13 -36.97
CA THR A 40 -9.20 30.59 -36.21
C THR A 40 -10.14 29.81 -37.13
N ASN A 41 -10.67 28.69 -36.64
CA ASN A 41 -11.66 27.86 -37.35
C ASN A 41 -13.08 28.47 -37.27
N ALA A 42 -14.10 27.73 -37.73
CA ALA A 42 -15.51 28.16 -37.69
C ALA A 42 -16.03 28.52 -36.28
N ASP A 43 -15.45 27.95 -35.24
CA ASP A 43 -15.79 28.19 -33.83
C ASP A 43 -14.93 29.31 -33.20
N GLY A 44 -14.14 30.04 -34.02
CA GLY A 44 -13.20 31.05 -33.54
C GLY A 44 -11.97 30.49 -32.82
N LEU A 45 -11.73 29.18 -32.89
CA LEU A 45 -10.65 28.50 -32.18
C LEU A 45 -9.37 28.43 -33.03
N ALA A 46 -8.24 28.82 -32.44
CA ALA A 46 -6.89 28.58 -32.92
C ALA A 46 -6.14 27.68 -31.93
N SER A 47 -5.46 26.64 -32.43
CA SER A 47 -4.76 25.65 -31.60
C SER A 47 -3.32 25.47 -32.07
N VAL A 48 -2.39 25.38 -31.11
CA VAL A 48 -0.98 25.06 -31.36
C VAL A 48 -0.47 24.06 -30.33
N ASP A 49 0.62 23.36 -30.66
CA ASP A 49 1.36 22.55 -29.71
C ASP A 49 2.68 23.21 -29.36
N PHE A 50 2.92 23.37 -28.06
CA PHE A 50 4.19 23.83 -27.51
C PHE A 50 5.12 22.62 -27.33
N LEU A 51 6.39 22.80 -27.73
CA LEU A 51 7.48 21.86 -27.56
C LEU A 51 8.57 22.56 -26.75
N ASP A 52 8.95 22.00 -25.61
CA ASP A 52 9.97 22.57 -24.71
C ASP A 52 11.40 22.49 -25.26
N LYS A 53 11.65 21.59 -26.22
CA LYS A 53 12.97 21.39 -26.84
C LYS A 53 14.07 20.99 -25.86
N ASP A 54 13.74 20.14 -24.89
CA ASP A 54 14.64 19.68 -23.84
C ASP A 54 15.13 20.85 -22.95
N GLN A 55 14.37 21.94 -22.89
CA GLN A 55 14.64 23.10 -22.02
C GLN A 55 13.69 23.09 -20.83
N SER A 56 14.13 23.64 -19.69
CA SER A 56 13.30 23.78 -18.50
C SER A 56 13.14 25.23 -18.06
N ALA A 57 11.97 25.57 -17.55
CA ALA A 57 11.65 26.84 -16.93
C ALA A 57 10.49 26.64 -15.96
N TYR A 58 10.75 26.77 -14.66
CA TYR A 58 9.72 26.64 -13.64
C TYR A 58 9.76 27.84 -12.70
N ASP A 59 8.59 28.30 -12.33
CA ASP A 59 8.37 29.37 -11.37
C ASP A 59 8.66 28.90 -9.95
N ASN A 60 9.59 29.56 -9.27
CA ASN A 60 9.89 29.28 -7.87
C ASN A 60 9.07 30.21 -6.98
N ALA A 61 8.10 29.66 -6.23
CA ALA A 61 7.24 30.50 -5.36
C ALA A 61 8.00 31.29 -4.28
N ALA A 62 9.29 30.99 -4.03
CA ALA A 62 10.14 31.74 -3.11
C ALA A 62 10.81 32.99 -3.73
N THR A 63 10.74 33.18 -5.05
CA THR A 63 11.28 34.36 -5.75
C THR A 63 10.16 35.35 -6.09
N PRO A 64 10.47 36.66 -6.19
CA PRO A 64 9.49 37.69 -6.50
C PRO A 64 9.18 37.80 -8.00
N THR A 65 10.00 37.17 -8.84
CA THR A 65 9.88 37.15 -10.30
C THR A 65 9.23 35.86 -10.75
N TYR A 66 8.54 35.90 -11.89
CA TYR A 66 8.01 34.68 -12.48
C TYR A 66 9.06 34.04 -13.41
N GLU A 67 9.54 32.84 -13.08
CA GLU A 67 10.57 32.13 -13.87
C GLU A 67 10.03 31.01 -14.77
N GLY A 68 8.71 30.77 -14.75
CA GLY A 68 8.07 29.81 -15.64
C GLY A 68 7.90 30.34 -17.07
N VAL A 69 7.30 29.51 -17.93
CA VAL A 69 6.96 29.89 -19.31
C VAL A 69 5.75 30.81 -19.32
N THR A 70 5.85 31.91 -20.06
CA THR A 70 4.71 32.77 -20.43
C THR A 70 4.45 32.62 -21.91
N VAL A 71 3.25 32.19 -22.29
CA VAL A 71 2.80 32.18 -23.69
C VAL A 71 1.88 33.36 -23.93
N GLU A 72 2.16 34.11 -24.99
CA GLU A 72 1.30 35.14 -25.54
C GLU A 72 0.65 34.62 -26.82
N ALA A 73 -0.66 34.82 -26.93
CA ALA A 73 -1.39 34.69 -28.18
C ALA A 73 -1.93 36.06 -28.59
N LYS A 74 -1.73 36.43 -29.86
CA LYS A 74 -1.93 37.79 -30.33
C LYS A 74 -2.70 37.84 -31.64
N HIS A 75 -3.71 38.71 -31.69
CA HIS A 75 -4.40 39.11 -32.92
C HIS A 75 -4.12 40.60 -33.19
N VAL A 76 -3.80 40.95 -34.44
CA VAL A 76 -3.49 42.34 -34.82
C VAL A 76 -4.56 42.88 -35.76
N VAL A 77 -5.13 44.04 -35.42
CA VAL A 77 -6.09 44.77 -36.24
C VAL A 77 -5.62 46.22 -36.39
N ASN A 78 -5.41 46.69 -37.62
CA ASN A 78 -5.00 48.08 -37.90
C ASN A 78 -3.77 48.56 -37.07
N SER A 79 -2.78 47.67 -36.87
CA SER A 79 -1.58 47.91 -36.03
C SER A 79 -1.87 48.03 -34.53
N GLN A 80 -3.05 47.64 -34.08
CA GLN A 80 -3.37 47.46 -32.66
C GLN A 80 -3.31 45.98 -32.30
N ASP A 81 -2.55 45.67 -31.25
CA ASP A 81 -2.37 44.32 -30.73
C ASP A 81 -3.46 43.99 -29.70
N PHE A 82 -4.11 42.86 -29.88
CA PHE A 82 -5.05 42.25 -28.93
C PHE A 82 -4.43 40.94 -28.48
N SER A 83 -3.86 40.93 -27.27
CA SER A 83 -3.18 39.74 -26.74
C SER A 83 -3.74 39.24 -25.42
N ILE A 84 -3.53 37.96 -25.20
CA ILE A 84 -3.77 37.28 -23.92
C ILE A 84 -2.55 36.44 -23.58
N THR A 85 -2.30 36.27 -22.29
CA THR A 85 -1.20 35.43 -21.81
C THR A 85 -1.70 34.29 -20.93
N ILE A 86 -0.99 33.17 -21.02
CA ILE A 86 -1.07 32.07 -20.06
C ILE A 86 0.32 31.76 -19.52
N ARG A 87 0.36 31.08 -18.37
CA ARG A 87 1.60 30.75 -17.66
C ARG A 87 1.61 29.28 -17.27
N PHE A 88 2.73 28.60 -17.45
CA PHE A 88 2.95 27.23 -17.00
C PHE A 88 4.43 26.94 -16.77
N ASN A 89 4.72 25.84 -16.07
CA ASN A 89 6.07 25.39 -15.78
C ASN A 89 6.47 24.23 -16.70
N VAL A 90 7.75 24.20 -17.08
CA VAL A 90 8.43 23.09 -17.73
C VAL A 90 9.55 22.63 -16.81
N PHE A 91 9.42 21.43 -16.26
CA PHE A 91 10.38 20.90 -15.29
C PHE A 91 11.44 20.04 -15.98
N ASP A 92 12.71 20.26 -15.62
CA ASP A 92 13.77 19.30 -15.88
C ASP A 92 13.64 18.17 -14.85
N THR A 93 13.32 16.98 -15.34
CA THR A 93 13.06 15.79 -14.52
C THR A 93 14.35 15.15 -14.02
N SER A 94 15.51 15.56 -14.54
CA SER A 94 16.83 15.23 -14.00
C SER A 94 17.23 16.16 -12.84
N ALA A 95 16.72 17.39 -12.80
CA ALA A 95 17.01 18.38 -11.76
C ALA A 95 15.98 18.38 -10.62
N VAL A 96 14.72 18.07 -10.92
CA VAL A 96 13.64 17.99 -9.93
C VAL A 96 12.90 16.68 -10.12
N GLN A 97 12.90 15.83 -9.08
CA GLN A 97 12.13 14.58 -9.11
C GLN A 97 10.64 14.87 -8.87
N LEU A 98 9.98 15.40 -9.88
CA LEU A 98 8.53 15.55 -9.92
C LEU A 98 7.93 14.30 -10.56
N TRP A 99 7.44 13.41 -9.71
CA TRP A 99 6.59 12.33 -10.15
C TRP A 99 5.29 12.92 -10.71
N PRO A 100 4.93 12.63 -11.97
CA PRO A 100 3.68 13.12 -12.54
C PRO A 100 2.46 12.51 -11.85
N TYR A 101 2.66 11.44 -11.08
CA TYR A 101 1.61 10.67 -10.43
C TYR A 101 1.73 10.65 -8.91
N GLN A 102 0.59 10.55 -8.24
CA GLN A 102 0.43 10.07 -6.88
C GLN A 102 0.05 8.60 -6.94
N PHE A 103 0.63 7.79 -6.07
CA PHE A 103 0.32 6.38 -5.92
C PHE A 103 -0.02 6.10 -4.47
N ASN A 104 -1.15 5.44 -4.23
CA ASN A 104 -1.55 5.06 -2.88
C ASN A 104 -2.15 3.65 -2.89
N LEU A 105 -1.69 2.81 -1.97
CA LEU A 105 -2.28 1.53 -1.64
C LEU A 105 -3.12 1.67 -0.37
N SER A 106 -4.35 1.19 -0.41
CA SER A 106 -5.20 1.10 0.78
C SER A 106 -5.87 -0.27 0.88
N SER A 107 -6.31 -0.62 2.08
CA SER A 107 -7.04 -1.84 2.38
C SER A 107 -8.37 -1.48 3.06
N ASN A 108 -9.42 -2.25 2.82
CA ASN A 108 -10.71 -2.11 3.51
C ASN A 108 -10.67 -2.58 4.98
N THR A 109 -9.69 -3.42 5.34
CA THR A 109 -9.48 -3.96 6.69
C THR A 109 -7.99 -4.00 7.04
N SER A 110 -7.68 -3.92 8.33
CA SER A 110 -6.33 -4.13 8.85
C SER A 110 -6.10 -5.56 9.37
N SER A 111 -7.12 -6.43 9.31
CA SER A 111 -7.00 -7.80 9.80
C SER A 111 -7.94 -8.78 9.10
N ILE A 112 -7.48 -10.02 8.96
CA ILE A 112 -8.23 -11.21 8.53
C ILE A 112 -7.96 -12.37 9.50
N LYS A 113 -8.48 -13.56 9.26
CA LYS A 113 -8.29 -14.75 10.08
C LYS A 113 -7.60 -15.87 9.30
N VAL A 114 -7.05 -16.85 10.01
CA VAL A 114 -6.68 -18.13 9.42
C VAL A 114 -7.96 -18.95 9.20
N ASP A 115 -8.58 -18.79 8.04
CA ASP A 115 -9.85 -19.46 7.71
C ASP A 115 -9.97 -19.90 6.24
N ASP A 116 -8.83 -20.12 5.56
CA ASP A 116 -8.73 -20.54 4.15
C ASP A 116 -9.49 -19.60 3.20
N GLY A 117 -9.34 -18.30 3.45
CA GLY A 117 -9.88 -17.23 2.63
C GLY A 117 -11.38 -16.99 2.76
N ILE A 118 -11.99 -17.38 3.88
CA ILE A 118 -13.35 -16.94 4.22
C ILE A 118 -13.34 -15.45 4.58
N THR A 119 -12.31 -14.99 5.27
CA THR A 119 -12.03 -13.56 5.48
C THR A 119 -10.96 -13.09 4.50
N SER A 120 -11.21 -11.94 3.88
CA SER A 120 -10.29 -11.33 2.93
C SER A 120 -10.24 -9.82 3.12
N ALA A 121 -9.20 -9.22 2.57
CA ALA A 121 -9.03 -7.78 2.47
C ALA A 121 -9.05 -7.34 1.01
N ASP A 122 -9.84 -6.32 0.72
CA ASP A 122 -9.88 -5.69 -0.61
C ASP A 122 -8.78 -4.62 -0.64
N LEU A 123 -7.82 -4.78 -1.53
CA LEU A 123 -6.70 -3.88 -1.74
C LEU A 123 -7.00 -2.96 -2.92
N SER A 124 -6.86 -1.66 -2.71
CA SER A 124 -7.06 -0.62 -3.72
C SER A 124 -5.78 0.16 -3.94
N ALA A 125 -5.10 -0.11 -5.07
CA ALA A 125 -3.96 0.67 -5.52
C ALA A 125 -4.41 1.73 -6.52
N LYS A 126 -4.35 3.01 -6.13
CA LYS A 126 -4.81 4.15 -6.92
C LYS A 126 -3.65 4.96 -7.49
N ILE A 127 -3.70 5.21 -8.81
CA ILE A 127 -2.79 6.13 -9.50
C ILE A 127 -3.58 7.34 -10.02
N SER A 128 -3.13 8.55 -9.65
CA SER A 128 -3.69 9.81 -10.15
C SER A 128 -2.62 10.80 -10.56
N SER A 129 -2.89 11.67 -11.52
CA SER A 129 -2.05 12.82 -11.82
C SER A 129 -1.83 13.65 -10.57
N ARG A 130 -0.58 13.91 -10.21
CA ARG A 130 -0.22 14.75 -9.06
C ARG A 130 -0.65 16.20 -9.26
N GLN A 131 -0.62 16.69 -10.50
CA GLN A 131 -0.96 18.08 -10.81
C GLN A 131 -2.46 18.31 -10.91
N TYR A 132 -3.20 17.37 -11.50
CA TYR A 132 -4.62 17.56 -11.82
C TYR A 132 -5.56 16.71 -10.97
N GLY A 133 -5.03 15.79 -10.15
CA GLY A 133 -5.83 14.84 -9.36
C GLY A 133 -6.60 13.81 -10.19
N GLN A 134 -6.40 13.79 -11.52
CA GLN A 134 -7.14 12.94 -12.44
C GLN A 134 -6.68 11.48 -12.36
N ALA A 135 -7.62 10.55 -12.37
CA ALA A 135 -7.36 9.12 -12.46
C ALA A 135 -6.58 8.76 -13.74
N ILE A 136 -5.59 7.87 -13.61
CA ILE A 136 -4.83 7.34 -14.76
C ILE A 136 -5.18 5.87 -14.93
N LYS A 137 -5.76 5.53 -16.08
CA LYS A 137 -6.20 4.16 -16.43
C LYS A 137 -5.16 3.40 -17.23
N ASP A 138 -5.34 2.09 -17.34
CA ASP A 138 -4.53 1.17 -18.15
C ASP A 138 -3.04 1.11 -17.75
N LEU A 139 -2.73 1.37 -16.48
CA LEU A 139 -1.40 1.19 -15.89
C LEU A 139 -1.33 -0.13 -15.13
N GLU A 140 -0.33 -0.96 -15.41
CA GLU A 140 -0.13 -2.22 -14.70
C GLU A 140 0.55 -2.01 -13.34
N VAL A 141 -0.14 -2.41 -12.28
CA VAL A 141 0.38 -2.40 -10.90
C VAL A 141 0.73 -3.82 -10.50
N TYR A 142 1.89 -4.00 -9.88
CA TYR A 142 2.38 -5.28 -9.37
C TYR A 142 2.22 -5.34 -7.86
N PHE A 143 1.83 -6.50 -7.34
CA PHE A 143 1.56 -6.73 -5.93
C PHE A 143 2.40 -7.89 -5.39
N GLU A 144 2.83 -7.76 -4.14
CA GLU A 144 3.48 -8.84 -3.38
C GLU A 144 3.03 -8.80 -1.92
N SER A 145 3.03 -9.97 -1.27
CA SER A 145 2.79 -10.10 0.16
C SER A 145 3.88 -10.96 0.82
N THR A 146 4.17 -10.73 2.09
CA THR A 146 5.19 -11.51 2.84
C THR A 146 4.69 -12.90 3.26
N ASN A 147 3.39 -13.05 3.46
CA ASN A 147 2.67 -14.31 3.71
C ASN A 147 1.24 -14.19 3.17
N GLY A 148 0.41 -15.22 3.33
CA GLY A 148 -0.92 -15.26 2.73
C GLY A 148 -0.87 -15.30 1.20
N ARG A 149 -2.01 -15.04 0.56
CA ARG A 149 -2.21 -15.14 -0.88
C ARG A 149 -2.91 -13.90 -1.43
N LEU A 150 -2.38 -13.39 -2.55
CA LEU A 150 -3.04 -12.39 -3.38
C LEU A 150 -3.85 -13.08 -4.48
N SER A 151 -5.02 -12.54 -4.82
CA SER A 151 -5.84 -13.08 -5.92
C SER A 151 -5.17 -12.90 -7.29
N GLU A 152 -4.38 -11.83 -7.45
CA GLU A 152 -3.60 -11.53 -8.66
C GLU A 152 -2.25 -10.88 -8.26
N LEU A 153 -1.18 -11.18 -9.01
CA LEU A 153 0.15 -10.57 -8.77
C LEU A 153 0.39 -9.29 -9.60
N SER A 154 -0.44 -9.05 -10.61
CA SER A 154 -0.50 -7.76 -11.30
C SER A 154 -1.92 -7.47 -11.75
N LYS A 155 -2.27 -6.18 -11.86
CA LYS A 155 -3.57 -5.74 -12.36
C LYS A 155 -3.50 -4.35 -12.97
N PHE A 156 -4.26 -4.13 -14.04
CA PHE A 156 -4.37 -2.82 -14.69
C PHE A 156 -5.35 -1.93 -13.93
N THR A 157 -5.00 -0.65 -13.78
CA THR A 157 -5.90 0.38 -13.25
C THR A 157 -7.10 0.60 -14.16
N ASP A 158 -8.30 0.66 -13.58
CA ASP A 158 -9.54 0.95 -14.29
C ASP A 158 -9.73 2.44 -14.66
N THR A 159 -10.92 2.83 -15.09
CA THR A 159 -11.26 4.22 -15.46
C THR A 159 -11.22 5.21 -14.27
N LEU A 160 -11.24 4.71 -13.04
CA LEU A 160 -11.07 5.48 -11.80
C LEU A 160 -9.61 5.49 -11.32
N GLY A 161 -8.71 4.87 -12.09
CA GLY A 161 -7.29 4.77 -11.80
C GLY A 161 -6.97 3.78 -10.71
N ILE A 162 -7.83 2.78 -10.50
CA ILE A 162 -7.74 1.82 -9.39
C ILE A 162 -7.45 0.43 -9.93
N ALA A 163 -6.42 -0.22 -9.38
CA ALA A 163 -6.19 -1.65 -9.50
C ALA A 163 -6.64 -2.32 -8.20
N LEU A 164 -7.67 -3.17 -8.28
CA LEU A 164 -8.30 -3.84 -7.13
C LEU A 164 -7.89 -5.31 -7.04
N VAL A 165 -7.23 -5.73 -5.97
CA VAL A 165 -6.80 -7.12 -5.74
C VAL A 165 -7.28 -7.56 -4.35
N ASP A 166 -7.49 -8.85 -4.14
CA ASP A 166 -7.90 -9.38 -2.84
C ASP A 166 -6.70 -10.06 -2.16
N PHE A 167 -6.64 -9.95 -0.84
CA PHE A 167 -5.67 -10.63 0.00
C PHE A 167 -6.38 -11.53 1.01
N SER A 168 -5.96 -12.79 1.11
CA SER A 168 -6.49 -13.78 2.05
C SER A 168 -5.41 -14.73 2.58
N ASP A 169 -5.72 -15.48 3.63
CA ASP A 169 -4.88 -16.58 4.09
C ASP A 169 -5.06 -17.85 3.23
N THR A 170 -4.26 -18.88 3.50
CA THR A 170 -4.32 -20.19 2.83
C THR A 170 -4.78 -21.34 3.74
N GLY A 171 -5.26 -21.01 4.95
CA GLY A 171 -5.62 -21.98 5.99
C GLY A 171 -4.43 -22.49 6.80
N ASP A 172 -3.20 -22.03 6.51
CA ASP A 172 -2.00 -22.41 7.26
C ASP A 172 -1.85 -21.54 8.53
N PRO A 173 -1.92 -22.12 9.76
CA PRO A 173 -1.69 -21.38 11.00
C PRO A 173 -0.31 -20.72 11.08
N GLY A 174 0.68 -21.21 10.31
CA GLY A 174 1.99 -20.58 10.18
C GLY A 174 1.98 -19.19 9.51
N GLU A 175 0.87 -18.82 8.87
CA GLU A 175 0.68 -17.47 8.31
C GLU A 175 0.20 -16.46 9.36
N ALA A 176 -0.18 -16.89 10.56
CA ALA A 176 -0.61 -16.00 11.62
C ALA A 176 0.47 -14.95 11.95
N GLY A 177 0.05 -13.69 12.08
CA GLY A 177 0.95 -12.56 12.28
C GLY A 177 0.73 -11.44 11.26
N VAL A 178 1.71 -10.53 11.13
CA VAL A 178 1.60 -9.36 10.25
C VAL A 178 2.09 -9.69 8.85
N SER A 179 1.20 -9.57 7.86
CA SER A 179 1.55 -9.52 6.45
C SER A 179 1.85 -8.09 6.02
N THR A 180 2.96 -7.88 5.31
CA THR A 180 3.20 -6.62 4.58
C THR A 180 2.86 -6.84 3.12
N ILE A 181 1.92 -6.05 2.62
CA ILE A 181 1.52 -6.05 1.21
C ILE A 181 2.15 -4.82 0.57
N VAL A 182 2.87 -5.02 -0.53
CA VAL A 182 3.50 -3.95 -1.29
C VAL A 182 2.89 -3.91 -2.68
N ALA A 183 2.52 -2.72 -3.12
CA ALA A 183 2.15 -2.46 -4.50
C ALA A 183 3.22 -1.60 -5.16
N ARG A 184 3.44 -1.81 -6.45
CA ARG A 184 4.46 -1.07 -7.21
C ARG A 184 4.07 -0.86 -8.66
N TYR A 185 4.39 0.32 -9.17
CA TYR A 185 4.19 0.72 -10.56
C TYR A 185 5.50 1.20 -11.16
N GLN A 186 5.88 0.66 -12.32
CA GLN A 186 7.08 1.08 -13.05
C GLN A 186 6.70 2.06 -14.17
N HIS A 187 7.05 3.33 -14.00
CA HIS A 187 6.97 4.30 -15.09
C HIS A 187 8.13 4.10 -16.07
N PRO A 188 7.91 4.17 -17.39
CA PRO A 188 8.96 3.98 -18.42
C PRO A 188 10.08 5.04 -18.42
N VAL A 189 9.96 6.09 -17.60
CA VAL A 189 10.85 7.27 -17.62
C VAL A 189 11.22 7.67 -16.19
N PHE A 190 10.24 7.73 -15.29
CA PHE A 190 10.45 8.25 -13.93
C PHE A 190 10.88 7.21 -12.88
N GLY A 191 10.87 5.91 -13.21
CA GLY A 191 11.28 4.83 -12.31
C GLY A 191 10.10 4.11 -11.66
N THR A 192 10.30 3.56 -10.45
CA THR A 192 9.28 2.83 -9.69
C THR A 192 8.59 3.68 -8.61
N LEU A 193 7.26 3.65 -8.55
CA LEU A 193 6.45 4.07 -7.40
C LEU A 193 6.14 2.85 -6.53
N ILE A 194 6.22 3.00 -5.22
CA ILE A 194 5.99 1.93 -4.24
C ILE A 194 5.13 2.48 -3.10
N ASP A 195 4.13 1.72 -2.68
CA ASP A 195 3.39 1.95 -1.44
C ASP A 195 3.09 0.60 -0.77
N SER A 196 2.81 0.61 0.53
CA SER A 196 2.61 -0.62 1.30
C SER A 196 1.56 -0.46 2.40
N VAL A 197 0.84 -1.55 2.68
CA VAL A 197 -0.07 -1.67 3.82
C VAL A 197 0.29 -2.90 4.64
N GLN A 198 -0.14 -2.91 5.90
CA GLN A 198 0.02 -4.06 6.78
C GLN A 198 -1.34 -4.62 7.16
N ILE A 199 -1.47 -5.94 7.10
CA ILE A 199 -2.69 -6.68 7.46
C ILE A 199 -2.30 -7.79 8.43
N THR A 200 -2.99 -7.88 9.55
CA THR A 200 -2.77 -8.93 10.55
C THR A 200 -3.64 -10.16 10.25
N ILE A 201 -3.04 -11.33 10.10
CA ILE A 201 -3.72 -12.62 10.01
C ILE A 201 -3.85 -13.17 11.44
N LEU A 202 -5.08 -13.30 11.90
CA LEU A 202 -5.41 -13.75 13.25
C LEU A 202 -5.67 -15.26 13.27
N ASP A 203 -4.89 -16.00 14.05
CA ASP A 203 -5.28 -17.37 14.41
C ASP A 203 -6.38 -17.31 15.47
N THR A 204 -7.62 -17.64 15.08
CA THR A 204 -8.74 -17.74 16.03
C THR A 204 -8.92 -19.14 16.60
N SER A 205 -8.16 -20.12 16.12
CA SER A 205 -8.15 -21.48 16.66
C SER A 205 -7.30 -21.55 17.94
N TYR A 206 -6.23 -20.75 18.02
CA TYR A 206 -5.38 -20.65 19.20
C TYR A 206 -5.70 -19.39 20.02
N SER A 207 -6.28 -19.56 21.22
CA SER A 207 -6.48 -18.44 22.15
C SER A 207 -5.31 -18.26 23.13
N GLY A 208 -4.48 -19.30 23.30
CA GLY A 208 -3.35 -19.34 24.22
C GLY A 208 -3.71 -19.18 25.71
N THR A 209 -5.00 -19.04 26.02
CA THR A 209 -5.49 -18.89 27.39
C THR A 209 -5.79 -20.28 27.95
N PRO A 210 -5.10 -20.74 29.02
CA PRO A 210 -5.36 -22.05 29.61
C PRO A 210 -6.82 -22.22 30.03
N ALA A 211 -7.47 -23.28 29.54
CA ALA A 211 -8.85 -23.61 29.88
C ALA A 211 -8.98 -24.95 30.61
N TYR A 212 -8.24 -25.97 30.20
CA TYR A 212 -8.24 -27.27 30.87
C TYR A 212 -6.88 -27.98 30.82
N VAL A 213 -6.70 -28.96 31.71
CA VAL A 213 -5.48 -29.76 31.83
C VAL A 213 -5.81 -31.24 31.67
N GLU A 214 -4.96 -31.97 30.96
CA GLU A 214 -4.99 -33.42 30.85
C GLU A 214 -3.74 -34.04 31.46
N ILE A 215 -3.92 -35.12 32.22
CA ILE A 215 -2.83 -35.94 32.75
C ILE A 215 -2.87 -37.28 31.98
N PRO A 216 -1.99 -37.51 30.99
CA PRO A 216 -1.88 -38.81 30.36
C PRO A 216 -1.42 -39.90 31.34
N SER A 217 -1.61 -41.17 30.95
CA SER A 217 -1.13 -42.30 31.73
C SER A 217 0.36 -42.18 32.04
N SER A 218 0.74 -42.49 33.28
CA SER A 218 2.12 -42.48 33.71
C SER A 218 2.94 -43.58 33.02
N TYR A 219 4.26 -43.38 32.90
CA TYR A 219 5.17 -44.38 32.36
C TYR A 219 6.40 -44.56 33.26
N PRO A 220 6.61 -45.77 33.83
CA PRO A 220 5.74 -46.95 33.77
C PRO A 220 4.38 -46.74 34.48
N GLY A 221 3.34 -47.45 34.04
CA GLY A 221 2.00 -47.35 34.65
C GLY A 221 1.90 -47.97 36.04
N GLU A 222 2.89 -48.78 36.41
CA GLU A 222 2.99 -49.49 37.68
C GLU A 222 4.43 -49.46 38.16
N ILE A 223 4.63 -49.33 39.47
CA ILE A 223 5.94 -49.33 40.13
C ILE A 223 5.88 -50.23 41.37
N MET A 224 7.01 -50.83 41.74
CA MET A 224 7.05 -51.78 42.85
C MET A 224 7.57 -51.16 44.15
N VAL A 225 6.97 -51.52 45.29
CA VAL A 225 7.46 -51.10 46.60
C VAL A 225 8.51 -52.10 47.08
N VAL A 226 9.79 -51.84 46.78
CA VAL A 226 10.91 -52.71 47.19
C VAL A 226 11.73 -52.05 48.30
N GLY A 227 11.12 -51.80 49.46
CA GLY A 227 11.83 -51.44 50.71
C GLY A 227 12.94 -50.36 50.62
N GLY A 228 12.83 -49.39 49.69
CA GLY A 228 13.97 -48.59 49.25
C GLY A 228 13.82 -47.07 49.30
N GLY A 229 12.68 -46.53 49.78
CA GLY A 229 12.54 -45.09 49.97
C GLY A 229 12.73 -44.25 48.68
N GLY A 230 12.13 -44.68 47.57
CA GLY A 230 12.14 -43.91 46.31
C GLY A 230 13.05 -44.44 45.19
N LEU A 231 13.51 -45.70 45.27
CA LEU A 231 14.28 -46.34 44.19
C LEU A 231 13.47 -46.63 42.92
N GLU A 232 12.14 -46.67 43.04
CA GLU A 232 11.20 -46.88 41.95
C GLU A 232 10.40 -45.60 41.72
N SER A 233 10.26 -45.19 40.47
CA SER A 233 9.62 -43.93 40.08
C SER A 233 8.86 -44.08 38.77
N THR A 234 7.84 -43.24 38.58
CA THR A 234 7.14 -43.09 37.31
C THR A 234 7.15 -41.65 36.85
N GLN A 235 7.11 -41.43 35.54
CA GLN A 235 6.99 -40.09 34.98
C GLN A 235 5.53 -39.66 34.93
N LEU A 236 5.27 -38.47 35.45
CA LEU A 236 3.99 -37.77 35.31
C LEU A 236 4.16 -36.63 34.31
N CYS A 237 3.23 -36.52 33.38
CA CYS A 237 3.16 -35.44 32.42
C CYS A 237 1.80 -34.74 32.55
N ALA A 238 1.74 -33.47 32.17
CA ALA A 238 0.49 -32.76 31.99
C ALA A 238 0.52 -32.01 30.66
N ARG A 239 -0.64 -31.91 30.02
CA ARG A 239 -0.86 -31.09 28.83
C ARG A 239 -1.89 -30.03 29.17
N VAL A 240 -1.60 -28.79 28.82
CA VAL A 240 -2.51 -27.66 29.05
C VAL A 240 -3.08 -27.24 27.70
N TYR A 241 -4.41 -27.12 27.65
CA TYR A 241 -5.16 -26.78 26.45
C TYR A 241 -5.94 -25.50 26.67
N ASP A 242 -6.10 -24.73 25.60
CA ASP A 242 -6.99 -23.57 25.58
C ASP A 242 -8.47 -23.98 25.40
N GLU A 243 -9.36 -22.98 25.33
CA GLU A 243 -10.82 -23.22 25.24
C GLU A 243 -11.24 -23.91 23.92
N ASN A 244 -10.39 -23.84 22.90
CA ASN A 244 -10.61 -24.45 21.59
C ASN A 244 -9.98 -25.84 21.49
N GLY A 245 -9.31 -26.30 22.55
CA GLY A 245 -8.63 -27.60 22.60
C GLY A 245 -7.26 -27.62 21.90
N VAL A 246 -6.66 -26.45 21.65
CA VAL A 246 -5.29 -26.34 21.13
C VAL A 246 -4.30 -26.33 22.30
N LEU A 247 -3.15 -26.98 22.14
CA LEU A 247 -2.11 -27.03 23.17
C LEU A 247 -1.55 -25.60 23.42
N VAL A 248 -1.55 -25.16 24.67
CA VAL A 248 -0.94 -23.88 25.05
C VAL A 248 0.58 -23.99 24.89
N ASN A 249 1.14 -23.13 24.03
CA ASN A 249 2.58 -23.13 23.70
C ASN A 249 3.41 -22.14 24.54
N GLU A 250 2.77 -21.39 25.44
CA GLU A 250 3.44 -20.57 26.44
C GLU A 250 3.64 -21.36 27.75
N PRO A 251 4.70 -21.08 28.54
CA PRO A 251 4.93 -21.79 29.81
C PRO A 251 3.80 -21.57 30.83
N VAL A 252 3.11 -22.64 31.21
CA VAL A 252 2.06 -22.64 32.23
C VAL A 252 2.53 -23.47 33.43
N SER A 253 2.45 -22.91 34.64
CA SER A 253 2.75 -23.65 35.87
C SER A 253 1.65 -24.64 36.18
N VAL A 254 1.99 -25.94 36.23
CA VAL A 254 1.09 -27.03 36.60
C VAL A 254 1.54 -27.62 37.94
N THR A 255 0.61 -27.74 38.88
CA THR A 255 0.85 -28.34 40.19
C THR A 255 0.30 -29.76 40.26
N PHE A 256 1.17 -30.73 40.49
CA PHE A 256 0.80 -32.12 40.76
C PHE A 256 0.59 -32.29 42.27
N THR A 257 -0.42 -33.07 42.67
CA THR A 257 -0.70 -33.38 44.08
C THR A 257 -1.07 -34.85 44.21
N LEU A 258 -0.39 -35.59 45.08
CA LEU A 258 -0.74 -36.97 45.44
C LEU A 258 -2.01 -36.99 46.28
N GLY A 259 -2.90 -37.97 46.06
CA GLY A 259 -4.06 -38.16 46.93
C GLY A 259 -4.96 -39.33 46.51
N PRO A 260 -6.04 -39.60 47.27
CA PRO A 260 -6.19 -39.32 48.71
C PRO A 260 -5.40 -40.33 49.59
N ASN A 261 -5.03 -41.49 49.06
CA ASN A 261 -4.32 -42.55 49.80
C ASN A 261 -2.83 -42.50 49.47
N ILE A 262 -2.07 -41.73 50.24
CA ILE A 262 -0.64 -41.50 49.98
C ILE A 262 0.21 -42.47 50.82
N PRO A 263 1.00 -43.37 50.20
CA PRO A 263 1.91 -44.23 50.93
C PRO A 263 2.96 -43.43 51.72
N ALA A 264 3.40 -43.97 52.86
CA ALA A 264 4.46 -43.35 53.66
C ALA A 264 5.75 -43.20 52.84
N GLY A 265 6.29 -41.99 52.80
CA GLY A 265 7.52 -41.67 52.05
C GLY A 265 7.33 -41.37 50.56
N ALA A 266 6.11 -41.49 50.01
CA ALA A 266 5.83 -41.08 48.65
C ALA A 266 5.97 -39.56 48.48
N ASN A 267 6.53 -39.14 47.35
CA ASN A 267 6.75 -37.74 47.03
C ASN A 267 6.69 -37.49 45.52
N ILE A 268 6.54 -36.23 45.14
CA ILE A 268 6.80 -35.71 43.80
C ILE A 268 8.16 -35.00 43.85
N ASN A 269 9.10 -35.39 43.01
CA ASN A 269 10.43 -34.76 42.86
C ASN A 269 11.22 -34.53 44.16
N ASN A 270 11.03 -35.37 45.18
CA ASN A 270 11.56 -35.20 46.54
C ASN A 270 11.11 -33.91 47.26
N ALA A 271 10.06 -33.23 46.77
CA ALA A 271 9.50 -32.00 47.32
C ALA A 271 8.31 -32.23 48.28
N GLY A 272 7.89 -33.48 48.46
CA GLY A 272 6.75 -33.86 49.31
C GLY A 272 5.55 -34.29 48.47
N ILE A 273 4.32 -34.11 48.99
CA ILE A 273 3.10 -34.62 48.33
C ILE A 273 2.63 -33.79 47.14
N SER A 274 3.23 -32.63 46.90
CA SER A 274 2.91 -31.73 45.81
C SER A 274 4.15 -31.02 45.31
N ASP A 275 4.23 -30.82 44.01
CA ASP A 275 5.26 -30.02 43.36
C ASP A 275 4.71 -29.42 42.06
N SER A 276 5.37 -28.38 41.55
CA SER A 276 4.97 -27.69 40.34
C SER A 276 6.06 -27.74 39.27
N ALA A 277 5.64 -27.86 38.01
CA ALA A 277 6.51 -27.72 36.85
C ALA A 277 5.83 -26.85 35.79
N PHE A 278 6.61 -26.13 34.99
CA PHE A 278 6.07 -25.44 33.82
C PHE A 278 5.91 -26.42 32.67
N THR A 279 4.86 -26.24 31.85
CA THR A 279 4.77 -26.89 30.54
C THR A 279 5.98 -26.52 29.69
N ALA A 280 6.46 -27.50 28.91
CA ALA A 280 7.64 -27.37 28.04
C ALA A 280 7.24 -27.07 26.60
#